data_AF-R5CJM6-F1
#
_entry.id   AF-R5CJM6-F1
#
_cell.length_a   1.000
_cell.length_b   1.000
_cell.length_c   1.000
_cell.angle_alpha   90.00
_cell.angle_beta   90.00
_cell.angle_gamma   90.00
#
_symmetry.space_group_name_H-M   'P 1'
#
loop_
_entity.id
_entity.type
_entity.pdbx_description
1 polymer ?
#
loop_
_entity_poly.entity_id
_entity_poly.type
_entity_poly.pdbx_seq_one_letter_code
_entity_poly.pdbx_strand_id
1 'polypeptide(L)'
;MDYQNFSGEAISKQDKEFAKEFEYFVNGRMRSAEITGRELSRAHRYLQQQMFKVFIGFMRQLAHNYRKGYYDDRNEWASRLAAEAYGSLVEKELVYDPDYKRNRNSVTT
;
A
#
# COMPACT_ATOMS: atom_id res chain seq x y z
N MET A 1 16.66 -0.04 0.90
CA MET A 1 15.74 -1.08 1.38
C MET A 1 15.11 -1.69 0.14
N ASP A 2 15.55 -2.88 -0.24
CA ASP A 2 14.94 -3.60 -1.37
C ASP A 2 13.65 -4.26 -0.88
N TYR A 3 12.51 -3.69 -1.27
CA TYR A 3 11.22 -4.25 -0.92
C TYR A 3 10.99 -5.55 -1.70
N GLN A 4 10.71 -6.65 -0.99
CA GLN A 4 10.44 -7.94 -1.61
C GLN A 4 9.18 -7.86 -2.51
N ASN A 5 9.36 -8.20 -3.79
CA ASN A 5 8.27 -8.45 -4.72
C ASN A 5 7.52 -9.73 -4.32
N PHE A 6 6.31 -9.59 -3.80
CA PHE A 6 5.49 -10.74 -3.38
C PHE A 6 4.89 -11.53 -4.55
N SER A 7 4.84 -10.98 -5.77
CA SER A 7 4.34 -11.69 -6.94
C SER A 7 5.41 -12.43 -7.74
N GLY A 8 6.71 -12.21 -7.46
CA GLY A 8 7.80 -12.70 -8.30
C GLY A 8 7.83 -12.08 -9.71
N GLU A 9 6.87 -11.23 -10.06
CA GLU A 9 6.79 -10.55 -11.36
C GLU A 9 7.76 -9.38 -11.42
N ALA A 10 8.40 -9.20 -12.57
CA ALA A 10 9.22 -8.02 -12.82
C ALA A 10 8.31 -6.78 -12.90
N ILE A 11 8.57 -5.79 -12.05
CA ILE A 11 7.86 -4.49 -12.10
C ILE A 11 8.18 -3.83 -13.45
N SER A 12 7.12 -3.43 -14.19
CA SER A 12 7.29 -2.81 -15.50
C SER A 12 8.05 -1.48 -15.42
N LYS A 13 8.62 -1.05 -16.55
CA LYS A 13 9.30 0.26 -16.62
C LYS A 13 8.33 1.40 -16.27
N GLN A 14 7.10 1.33 -16.78
CA GLN A 14 6.07 2.33 -16.54
C GLN A 14 5.68 2.42 -15.06
N ASP A 15 5.57 1.28 -14.36
CA ASP A 15 5.23 1.28 -12.93
C ASP A 15 6.35 1.91 -12.09
N LYS A 16 7.61 1.68 -12.45
CA LYS A 16 8.76 2.32 -11.79
C LYS A 16 8.79 3.83 -12.04
N GLU A 17 8.50 4.25 -13.26
CA GLU A 17 8.40 5.67 -13.62
C GLU A 17 7.28 6.35 -12.83
N PHE A 18 6.10 5.74 -12.74
CA PHE A 18 5.01 6.26 -11.93
C PHE A 18 5.37 6.36 -10.45
N ALA A 19 5.98 5.32 -9.87
CA ALA A 19 6.39 5.33 -8.47
C ALA A 19 7.35 6.49 -8.17
N LYS A 20 8.28 6.76 -9.09
CA LYS A 20 9.23 7.88 -9.00
C LYS A 20 8.54 9.24 -9.12
N GLU A 21 7.60 9.40 -10.06
CA GLU A 21 6.80 10.62 -10.17
C GLU A 21 5.95 10.87 -8.92
N PHE A 22 5.37 9.82 -8.36
CA PHE A 22 4.60 9.92 -7.12
C PHE A 22 5.49 10.31 -5.94
N GLU A 23 6.69 9.73 -5.81
CA GLU A 23 7.69 10.10 -4.81
C GLU A 23 8.07 11.59 -4.92
N TYR A 24 8.39 12.07 -6.12
CA TYR A 24 8.69 13.48 -6.35
C TYR A 24 7.50 14.39 -6.10
N PHE A 25 6.30 13.92 -6.39
CA PHE A 25 5.10 14.66 -6.06
C PHE A 25 4.96 14.84 -4.55
N VAL A 26 5.04 13.78 -3.76
CA VAL A 26 4.88 13.85 -2.30
C VAL A 26 6.07 14.54 -1.61
N ASN A 27 7.28 14.43 -2.16
CA ASN A 27 8.51 15.04 -1.65
C ASN A 27 8.72 16.49 -2.14
N GLY A 28 7.68 17.33 -2.09
CA GLY A 28 7.82 18.79 -2.25
C GLY A 28 6.86 19.48 -3.22
N ARG A 29 6.17 18.75 -4.12
CA ARG A 29 5.13 19.36 -4.98
C ARG A 29 3.77 19.37 -4.32
N MET A 30 3.46 18.35 -3.51
CA MET A 30 2.21 18.21 -2.80
C MET A 30 2.08 19.27 -1.71
N ARG A 31 1.02 20.09 -1.78
CA ARG A 31 0.74 21.13 -0.80
C ARG A 31 -0.01 20.63 0.43
N SER A 32 -0.93 19.69 0.24
CA SER A 32 -1.73 19.08 1.31
C SER A 32 -2.27 17.73 0.86
N ALA A 33 -1.98 16.68 1.62
CA ALA A 33 -2.49 15.34 1.36
C ALA A 33 -4.03 15.29 1.41
N GLU A 34 -4.65 16.06 2.30
CA GLU A 34 -6.11 16.12 2.45
C GLU A 34 -6.77 16.73 1.21
N ILE A 35 -6.27 17.89 0.76
CA ILE A 35 -6.81 18.56 -0.43
C ILE A 35 -6.58 17.70 -1.67
N THR A 36 -5.39 17.13 -1.83
CA THR A 36 -5.10 16.21 -2.94
C THR A 36 -6.06 15.02 -2.92
N GLY A 37 -6.32 14.40 -1.77
CA GLY A 37 -7.29 13.30 -1.65
C GLY A 37 -8.71 13.70 -2.07
N ARG A 38 -9.17 14.89 -1.67
CA ARG A 38 -10.46 15.45 -2.08
C ARG A 38 -10.53 15.67 -3.59
N GLU A 39 -9.47 16.16 -4.22
CA GLU A 39 -9.42 16.34 -5.67
C GLU A 39 -9.39 15.00 -6.41
N LEU A 40 -8.70 13.98 -5.88
CA LEU A 40 -8.71 12.63 -6.47
C LEU A 40 -10.12 12.02 -6.51
N SER A 41 -10.99 12.35 -5.53
CA SER A 41 -12.38 11.91 -5.52
C SER A 41 -13.28 12.61 -6.55
N ARG A 42 -12.73 13.55 -7.36
CA ARG A 42 -13.43 14.23 -8.45
C ARG A 42 -13.08 13.66 -9.83
N ALA A 43 -12.08 12.76 -9.92
CA ALA A 43 -11.73 12.08 -11.16
C ALA A 43 -12.92 11.25 -11.70
N HIS A 44 -12.89 10.90 -12.99
CA HIS A 44 -13.90 10.01 -13.56
C HIS A 44 -13.95 8.68 -12.78
N ARG A 45 -15.15 8.14 -12.51
CA ARG A 45 -15.37 6.97 -11.62
C ARG A 45 -14.47 5.78 -11.96
N TYR A 46 -14.27 5.50 -13.26
CA TYR A 46 -13.34 4.45 -13.69
C TYR A 46 -11.91 4.69 -13.18
N LEU A 47 -11.40 5.92 -13.31
CA LEU A 47 -10.06 6.28 -12.86
C LEU A 47 -9.96 6.28 -11.33
N GLN A 48 -11.02 6.67 -10.61
CA GLN A 48 -11.06 6.55 -9.15
C GLN A 48 -10.82 5.12 -8.71
N GLN A 49 -11.45 4.14 -9.37
CA GLN A 49 -11.25 2.73 -9.06
C GLN A 49 -9.83 2.26 -9.37
N GLN A 50 -9.21 2.72 -10.48
CA GLN A 50 -7.83 2.37 -10.80
C GLN A 50 -6.83 2.97 -9.80
N MET A 51 -7.00 4.24 -9.43
CA MET A 51 -6.18 4.89 -8.39
C MET A 51 -6.34 4.18 -7.04
N PHE A 52 -7.55 3.78 -6.69
CA PHE A 52 -7.80 3.05 -5.45
C PHE A 52 -7.15 1.66 -5.45
N LYS A 53 -7.08 0.96 -6.59
CA LYS A 53 -6.33 -0.30 -6.70
C LYS A 53 -4.84 -0.10 -6.43
N VAL A 54 -4.24 0.97 -6.93
CA VAL A 54 -2.83 1.32 -6.63
C VAL A 54 -2.66 1.57 -5.14
N PHE A 55 -3.57 2.32 -4.51
CA PHE A 55 -3.58 2.54 -3.06
C PHE A 55 -3.66 1.22 -2.27
N ILE A 56 -4.57 0.31 -2.63
CA ILE A 56 -4.68 -1.00 -1.98
C ILE A 56 -3.41 -1.83 -2.17
N GLY A 57 -2.79 -1.81 -3.34
CA GLY A 57 -1.51 -2.48 -3.60
C GLY A 57 -0.37 -1.94 -2.72
N PHE A 58 -0.28 -0.62 -2.59
CA PHE A 58 0.71 0.02 -1.71
C PHE A 58 0.46 -0.33 -0.24
N MET A 59 -0.80 -0.25 0.22
CA MET A 59 -1.19 -0.62 1.57
C MET A 59 -0.88 -2.09 1.88
N ARG A 60 -1.17 -3.01 0.94
CA ARG A 60 -0.80 -4.43 1.05
C ARG A 60 0.70 -4.61 1.29
N GLN A 61 1.54 -3.95 0.49
CA GLN A 61 2.99 -4.06 0.62
C GLN A 61 3.47 -3.58 2.00
N LEU A 62 2.97 -2.41 2.45
CA LEU A 62 3.30 -1.86 3.77
C LEU A 62 2.86 -2.79 4.92
N ALA A 63 1.68 -3.39 4.79
CA ALA A 63 1.15 -4.35 5.75
C ALA A 63 2.02 -5.60 5.87
N HIS A 64 2.44 -6.18 4.73
CA HIS A 64 3.37 -7.32 4.72
C HIS A 64 4.75 -6.93 5.27
N ASN A 65 5.26 -5.76 4.92
CA ASN A 65 6.52 -5.24 5.46
C ASN A 65 6.45 -5.10 6.99
N TYR A 66 5.36 -4.56 7.53
CA TYR A 66 5.15 -4.43 8.98
C TYR A 66 5.24 -5.78 9.68
N ARG A 67 4.53 -6.79 9.17
CA ARG A 67 4.54 -8.14 9.76
C ARG A 67 5.90 -8.82 9.71
N LYS A 68 6.71 -8.49 8.72
CA LYS A 68 8.08 -9.02 8.57
C LYS A 68 9.12 -8.21 9.35
N GLY A 69 8.76 -7.09 9.98
CA GLY A 69 9.73 -6.18 10.59
C GLY A 69 10.54 -5.37 9.58
N TYR A 70 10.10 -5.27 8.32
CA TYR A 70 10.79 -4.57 7.23
C TYR A 70 10.38 -3.10 7.15
N TYR A 71 10.65 -2.35 8.21
CA TYR A 71 10.40 -0.93 8.33
C TYR A 71 11.44 -0.31 9.28
N ASP A 72 11.52 1.01 9.29
CA ASP A 72 12.27 1.79 10.27
C ASP A 72 11.37 2.88 10.86
N ASP A 73 11.89 3.63 11.83
CA ASP A 73 11.14 4.66 12.56
C ASP A 73 10.44 5.68 11.64
N ARG A 74 10.95 5.90 10.42
CA ARG A 74 10.40 6.87 9.47
C ARG A 74 9.12 6.38 8.79
N ASN A 75 8.98 5.06 8.58
CA ASN A 75 7.80 4.50 7.91
C ASN A 75 6.97 3.56 8.80
N GLU A 76 7.38 3.31 10.05
CA GLU A 76 6.64 2.47 11.01
C GLU A 76 5.17 2.87 11.12
N TRP A 77 4.88 4.17 11.29
CA TRP A 77 3.50 4.65 11.43
C TRP A 77 2.61 4.24 10.26
N ALA A 78 3.09 4.44 9.03
CA ALA A 78 2.36 4.07 7.82
C ALA A 78 2.22 2.55 7.70
N SER A 79 3.30 1.82 7.99
CA SER A 79 3.33 0.35 7.98
C SER A 79 2.34 -0.28 8.98
N ARG A 80 2.28 0.25 10.21
CA ARG A 80 1.36 -0.23 11.25
C ARG A 80 -0.10 0.02 10.87
N LEU A 81 -0.43 1.23 10.41
CA LEU A 81 -1.79 1.56 9.98
C LEU A 81 -2.22 0.72 8.77
N ALA A 82 -1.30 0.51 7.82
CA ALA A 82 -1.56 -0.37 6.68
C ALA A 82 -1.83 -1.81 7.13
N ALA A 83 -1.06 -2.33 8.09
CA ALA A 83 -1.26 -3.68 8.61
C ALA A 83 -2.64 -3.89 9.25
N GLU A 84 -3.09 -2.90 10.03
CA GLU A 84 -4.41 -2.92 10.68
C GLU A 84 -5.54 -2.84 9.65
N ALA A 85 -5.49 -1.84 8.77
CA ALA A 85 -6.51 -1.62 7.75
C ALA A 85 -6.59 -2.79 6.77
N TYR A 86 -5.45 -3.23 6.22
CA TYR A 86 -5.40 -4.35 5.28
C TYR A 86 -5.81 -5.67 5.94
N GLY A 87 -5.40 -5.91 7.19
CA GLY A 87 -5.83 -7.08 7.94
C GLY A 87 -7.33 -7.13 8.17
N SER A 88 -7.95 -6.00 8.51
CA SER A 88 -9.41 -5.90 8.61
C SER A 88 -10.12 -6.22 7.29
N LEU A 89 -9.57 -5.80 6.15
CA LEU A 89 -10.13 -6.10 4.83
C LEU A 89 -10.03 -7.60 4.48
N VAL A 90 -8.90 -8.24 4.82
CA VAL A 90 -8.70 -9.68 4.61
C VAL A 90 -9.59 -10.51 5.53
N GLU A 91 -9.73 -10.12 6.80
CA GLU A 91 -10.62 -10.81 7.76
C GLU A 91 -12.08 -10.77 7.38
N LYS A 92 -12.53 -9.61 6.87
CA LYS A 92 -13.90 -9.44 6.37
C LYS A 92 -14.12 -10.03 4.98
N GLU A 93 -13.11 -10.73 4.43
CA GLU A 93 -13.15 -11.36 3.12
C GLU A 93 -13.43 -10.38 1.96
N LEU A 94 -13.15 -9.08 2.18
CA LEU A 94 -13.25 -8.02 1.17
C LEU A 94 -12.04 -8.00 0.24
N VAL A 95 -10.91 -8.55 0.71
CA VAL A 95 -9.70 -8.77 -0.08
C VAL A 95 -9.22 -10.20 0.14
N TYR A 96 -8.96 -10.92 -0.96
CA TYR A 96 -8.40 -12.26 -0.91
C TYR A 96 -6.86 -12.20 -0.91
N ASP A 97 -6.24 -12.49 0.23
CA ASP A 97 -4.79 -12.69 0.36
C ASP A 97 -4.51 -13.81 1.40
N PRO A 98 -4.39 -15.07 0.96
CA PRO A 98 -4.20 -16.21 1.86
C PRO A 98 -2.85 -16.18 2.58
N ASP A 99 -1.80 -15.62 1.94
CA ASP A 99 -0.48 -15.49 2.54
C ASP A 99 -0.48 -14.49 3.70
N TYR A 100 -1.25 -13.40 3.53
CA TYR A 100 -1.49 -12.48 4.64
C TYR A 100 -2.36 -13.14 5.72
N LYS A 101 -3.42 -13.88 5.39
CA LYS A 101 -4.27 -14.52 6.41
C LYS A 101 -3.49 -15.51 7.31
N ARG A 102 -2.60 -16.32 6.72
CA ARG A 102 -1.82 -17.35 7.43
C ARG A 102 -0.89 -16.78 8.51
N ASN A 103 -0.22 -15.67 8.22
CA ASN A 103 0.79 -15.08 9.11
C ASN A 103 0.24 -14.33 10.33
N ARG A 104 -1.10 -14.25 10.50
CA ARG A 104 -1.73 -13.73 11.74
C ARG A 104 -1.88 -14.82 12.81
N ASN A 105 -2.09 -16.07 12.39
CA ASN A 105 -2.41 -17.19 13.27
C ASN A 105 -1.18 -17.86 13.89
N SER A 106 0.03 -17.55 13.41
CA SER A 106 1.30 -18.05 13.94
C SER A 106 1.85 -17.24 15.13
N VAL A 107 1.12 -16.22 15.59
CA VAL A 107 1.48 -15.40 16.77
C VAL A 107 0.70 -15.83 18.02
N THR A 108 -0.23 -16.80 17.89
CA THR A 108 -1.14 -17.23 18.98
C THR A 108 -0.92 -18.69 19.42
N THR A 109 0.29 -19.24 19.27
CA THR A 109 0.66 -20.57 19.81
C THR A 109 1.94 -20.45 20.62
#